data_AF-A0A969TD29-F1
#
_entry.id   AF-A0A969TD29-F1
#
_cell.length_a   1.000
_cell.length_b   1.000
_cell.length_c   1.000
_cell.angle_alpha   90.00
_cell.angle_beta   90.00
_cell.angle_gamma   90.00
#
_symmetry.space_group_name_H-M   'P 1'
#
loop_
_entity.id
_entity.type
_entity.pdbx_description
1 polymer ?
#
loop_
_entity_poly.entity_id
_entity_poly.type
_entity_poly.pdbx_seq_one_letter_code
_entity_poly.pdbx_strand_id
1 'polypeptide(L)'
;MLELMDSEAELAGVLAHEIAHSVLSHSYKQIGESALSGTASNLISSVLGNEAGAVSNVGGLLLSQKFSRDKEKQSDILGLRVLDAAGYSADGLYNVMAKLKKVSGGGANLLSSHPASEERMRYLEELIQTNGYNRYGYEGVDPYRQVFPR
;
A
#
# COMPACT_ATOMS: atom_id res chain seq x y z
N MET A 1 2.69 -12.51 2.02
CA MET A 1 2.84 -11.32 1.14
C MET A 1 3.82 -11.63 0.03
N LEU A 2 5.09 -11.92 0.36
CA LEU A 2 6.10 -12.29 -0.65
C LEU A 2 5.67 -13.54 -1.47
N GLU A 3 5.08 -14.54 -0.82
CA GLU A 3 4.56 -15.74 -1.52
C GLU A 3 3.32 -15.47 -2.41
N LEU A 4 2.66 -14.30 -2.28
CA LEU A 4 1.51 -13.94 -3.10
C LEU A 4 1.95 -13.33 -4.45
N MET A 5 3.16 -12.75 -4.51
CA MET A 5 3.68 -12.09 -5.71
C MET A 5 4.38 -13.10 -6.62
N ASP A 6 4.40 -12.83 -7.91
CA ASP A 6 5.02 -13.68 -8.95
C ASP A 6 6.18 -13.03 -9.69
N SER A 7 6.42 -11.75 -9.39
CA SER A 7 7.39 -10.94 -10.08
C SER A 7 7.94 -9.85 -9.17
N GLU A 8 9.12 -9.35 -9.53
CA GLU A 8 9.75 -8.24 -8.83
C GLU A 8 8.93 -6.94 -8.99
N ALA A 9 8.30 -6.74 -10.14
CA ALA A 9 7.42 -5.59 -10.38
C ALA A 9 6.19 -5.58 -9.47
N GLU A 10 5.59 -6.73 -9.17
CA GLU A 10 4.49 -6.81 -8.20
C GLU A 10 4.96 -6.45 -6.79
N LEU A 11 6.11 -6.98 -6.35
CA LEU A 11 6.70 -6.61 -5.06
C LEU A 11 7.03 -5.10 -5.01
N ALA A 12 7.69 -4.58 -6.04
CA ALA A 12 8.00 -3.17 -6.19
C ALA A 12 6.74 -2.31 -6.19
N GLY A 13 5.64 -2.79 -6.79
CA GLY A 13 4.34 -2.14 -6.76
C GLY A 13 3.81 -1.94 -5.34
N VAL A 14 3.89 -2.97 -4.49
CA VAL A 14 3.47 -2.81 -3.08
C VAL A 14 4.41 -1.89 -2.32
N LEU A 15 5.73 -2.03 -2.51
CA LEU A 15 6.70 -1.14 -1.85
C LEU A 15 6.50 0.33 -2.25
N ALA A 16 6.23 0.59 -3.53
CA ALA A 16 5.94 1.93 -4.03
C ALA A 16 4.66 2.51 -3.41
N HIS A 17 3.63 1.70 -3.20
CA HIS A 17 2.41 2.07 -2.47
C HIS A 17 2.72 2.40 -1.00
N GLU A 18 3.46 1.56 -0.27
CA GLU A 18 3.79 1.85 1.13
C GLU A 18 4.68 3.10 1.28
N ILE A 19 5.64 3.29 0.36
CA ILE A 19 6.45 4.52 0.29
C ILE A 19 5.56 5.74 0.04
N ALA A 20 4.56 5.63 -0.84
CA ALA A 20 3.62 6.72 -1.10
C ALA A 20 2.80 7.09 0.13
N HIS A 21 2.33 6.13 0.94
CA HIS A 21 1.71 6.41 2.24
C HIS A 21 2.62 7.21 3.17
N SER A 22 3.91 6.84 3.25
CA SER A 22 4.91 7.54 4.06
C SER A 22 5.16 8.97 3.55
N VAL A 23 5.40 9.14 2.25
CA VAL A 23 5.63 10.45 1.62
C VAL A 23 4.43 11.37 1.81
N LEU A 24 3.21 10.85 1.68
CA LEU A 24 1.98 11.62 1.86
C LEU A 24 1.59 11.81 3.33
N SER A 25 2.37 11.26 4.27
CA SER A 25 2.15 11.35 5.72
C SER A 25 0.74 10.90 6.14
N HIS A 26 0.19 9.88 5.47
CA HIS A 26 -1.20 9.43 5.69
C HIS A 26 -1.47 9.02 7.13
N SER A 27 -0.51 8.36 7.77
CA SER A 27 -0.56 7.97 9.18
C SER A 27 -0.71 9.15 10.13
N TYR A 28 0.11 10.19 9.95
CA TYR A 28 0.03 11.40 10.77
C TYR A 28 -1.26 12.17 10.54
N LYS A 29 -1.70 12.29 9.28
CA LYS A 29 -2.99 12.91 8.93
C LYS A 29 -4.16 12.17 9.58
N GLN A 30 -4.14 10.84 9.55
CA GLN A 30 -5.17 10.01 10.19
C GLN A 30 -5.20 10.18 11.71
N ILE A 31 -4.04 10.24 12.36
CA ILE A 31 -3.97 10.55 13.80
C ILE A 31 -4.57 11.93 14.08
N GLY A 32 -4.21 12.95 13.30
CA GLY A 32 -4.75 14.31 13.46
C GLY A 32 -6.26 14.40 13.26
N GLU A 33 -6.81 13.73 12.24
CA GLU A 33 -8.25 13.65 11.99
C GLU A 33 -9.00 12.93 13.13
N SER A 34 -8.42 11.84 13.63
CA SER A 34 -8.99 11.08 14.74
C SER A 34 -8.95 11.89 16.04
N ALA A 35 -7.88 12.70 16.21
CA ALA A 35 -7.73 13.62 17.33
C ALA A 35 -8.79 14.72 17.32
N LEU A 36 -9.01 15.35 16.16
CA LEU A 36 -9.99 16.41 15.99
C LEU A 36 -11.44 15.93 16.15
N SER A 37 -11.73 14.70 15.71
CA SER A 37 -13.06 14.08 15.86
C SER A 37 -13.36 13.59 17.28
N GLY A 38 -12.42 13.69 18.22
CA GLY A 38 -12.59 13.24 19.61
C GLY A 38 -12.60 11.72 19.79
N THR A 39 -12.46 10.96 18.70
CA THR A 39 -12.42 9.48 18.70
C THR A 39 -11.08 8.92 19.16
N ALA A 40 -10.07 9.78 19.32
CA ALA A 40 -8.68 9.42 19.59
C ALA A 40 -8.12 10.00 20.89
N SER A 41 -8.95 10.37 21.87
CA SER A 41 -8.48 10.93 23.15
C SER A 41 -7.40 10.07 23.82
N ASN A 42 -7.52 8.74 23.75
CA ASN A 42 -6.53 7.78 24.26
C ASN A 42 -5.27 7.65 23.36
N LEU A 43 -5.39 7.89 22.05
CA LEU A 43 -4.27 7.83 21.10
C LEU A 43 -3.39 9.08 21.17
N ILE A 44 -3.99 10.26 21.30
CA ILE A 44 -3.25 11.50 21.52
C ILE A 44 -2.44 11.40 22.81
N SER A 45 -3.06 10.89 23.88
CA SER A 45 -2.39 10.73 25.19
C SER A 45 -1.24 9.71 25.16
N SER A 46 -1.25 8.74 24.26
CA SER A 46 -0.16 7.76 24.11
C SER A 46 0.93 8.22 23.13
N VAL A 47 0.60 9.02 22.12
CA VAL A 47 1.59 9.63 21.22
C VAL A 47 2.31 10.81 21.89
N LEU A 48 1.59 11.62 22.67
CA LEU A 48 2.12 12.80 23.38
C LEU A 48 2.57 12.49 24.82
N GLY A 49 2.23 11.31 25.35
CA GLY A 49 2.61 10.86 26.68
C GLY A 49 4.03 10.30 26.70
N ASN A 50 4.87 10.84 27.60
CA ASN A 50 6.30 10.57 27.71
C ASN A 50 6.64 9.21 28.37
N GLU A 51 5.80 8.20 28.19
CA GLU A 51 6.05 6.85 28.73
C GLU A 51 6.62 5.94 27.65
N ALA A 52 7.80 5.35 27.91
CA ALA A 52 8.51 4.49 26.98
C ALA A 52 7.70 3.27 26.48
N GLY A 53 6.66 2.85 27.22
CA GLY A 53 5.72 1.80 26.81
C GLY A 53 4.61 2.26 25.85
N ALA A 54 4.39 3.57 25.71
CA ALA A 54 3.41 4.11 24.78
C ALA A 54 3.95 4.13 23.33
N VAL A 55 5.26 4.32 23.15
CA VAL A 55 5.92 4.38 21.84
C VAL A 55 5.79 3.07 21.05
N SER A 56 5.90 1.91 21.71
CA SER A 56 5.71 0.61 21.05
C SER A 56 4.27 0.39 20.57
N ASN A 57 3.29 0.90 21.31
CA ASN A 57 1.87 0.81 20.94
C ASN A 57 1.52 1.72 19.76
N VAL A 58 2.19 2.87 19.66
CA VAL A 58 2.03 3.78 18.50
C VAL A 58 2.55 3.13 17.22
N GLY A 59 3.71 2.49 17.25
CA GLY A 59 4.26 1.79 16.08
C GLY A 59 3.35 0.67 15.57
N GLY A 60 2.84 -0.19 16.47
CA GLY A 60 1.91 -1.27 16.10
C GLY A 60 0.55 -0.75 15.59
N LEU A 61 0.06 0.35 16.17
CA LEU A 61 -1.16 1.00 15.70
C LEU A 61 -1.00 1.56 14.29
N LEU A 62 0.11 2.24 14.01
CA LEU A 62 0.41 2.82 12.69
C LEU A 62 0.41 1.75 11.60
N LEU A 63 0.94 0.56 11.90
CA LEU A 63 0.98 -0.58 10.99
C LEU A 63 -0.38 -1.27 10.81
N SER A 64 -1.33 -1.07 11.72
CA SER A 64 -2.68 -1.67 11.66
C SER A 64 -3.75 -0.70 11.16
N GLN A 65 -3.38 0.49 10.67
CA GLN A 65 -4.35 1.48 10.22
C GLN A 65 -5.06 1.05 8.95
N LYS A 66 -6.38 1.23 8.93
CA LYS A 66 -7.17 1.23 7.70
C LYS A 66 -7.24 2.66 7.21
N PHE A 67 -6.64 2.94 6.06
CA PHE A 67 -6.70 4.26 5.47
C PHE A 67 -8.05 4.49 4.76
N SER A 68 -8.43 5.76 4.62
CA SER A 68 -9.63 6.12 3.86
C SER A 68 -9.44 5.80 2.37
N ARG A 69 -10.55 5.66 1.63
CA ARG A 69 -10.51 5.43 0.17
C ARG A 69 -9.71 6.51 -0.57
N ASP A 70 -9.79 7.75 -0.12
CA ASP A 70 -9.04 8.87 -0.71
C ASP A 70 -7.52 8.72 -0.48
N LYS A 71 -7.11 8.27 0.71
CA LYS A 71 -5.70 8.03 1.03
C LYS A 71 -5.15 6.85 0.24
N GLU A 72 -5.91 5.76 0.09
CA GLU A 72 -5.55 4.65 -0.80
C GLU A 72 -5.37 5.16 -2.23
N LYS A 73 -6.33 5.94 -2.76
CA LYS A 73 -6.25 6.49 -4.12
C LYS A 73 -5.04 7.40 -4.33
N GLN A 74 -4.72 8.26 -3.38
CA GLN A 74 -3.52 9.11 -3.47
C GLN A 74 -2.24 8.26 -3.46
N SER A 75 -2.21 7.22 -2.64
CA SER A 75 -1.09 6.28 -2.55
C SER A 75 -0.93 5.48 -3.84
N ASP A 76 -2.02 4.97 -4.41
CA ASP A 76 -2.02 4.24 -5.68
C ASP A 76 -1.51 5.11 -6.83
N ILE A 77 -1.95 6.37 -6.92
CA ILE A 77 -1.50 7.31 -7.96
C ILE A 77 -0.01 7.60 -7.84
N LEU A 78 0.47 7.90 -6.63
CA LEU A 78 1.88 8.21 -6.41
C LEU A 78 2.76 6.96 -6.54
N GLY A 79 2.32 5.84 -5.99
CA GLY A 79 3.01 4.55 -6.08
C GLY A 79 3.16 4.10 -7.52
N LEU A 80 2.11 4.22 -8.34
CA LEU A 80 2.17 3.89 -9.77
C LEU A 80 3.19 4.77 -10.53
N ARG A 81 3.25 6.08 -10.21
CA ARG A 81 4.26 6.99 -10.78
C ARG A 81 5.67 6.60 -10.38
N VAL A 82 5.88 6.23 -9.11
CA VAL A 82 7.19 5.81 -8.59
C VAL A 82 7.62 4.50 -9.24
N LEU A 83 6.68 3.55 -9.40
CA LEU A 83 6.93 2.26 -10.03
C LEU A 83 7.41 2.42 -11.48
N ASP A 84 6.67 3.21 -12.27
CA ASP A 84 7.03 3.53 -13.65
C ASP A 84 8.37 4.28 -13.75
N ALA A 85 8.57 5.30 -12.90
CA ALA A 85 9.81 6.06 -12.87
C ALA A 85 11.04 5.22 -12.46
N ALA A 86 10.83 4.16 -11.68
CA ALA A 86 11.87 3.20 -11.30
C ALA A 86 12.17 2.17 -12.41
N GLY A 87 11.46 2.21 -13.54
CA GLY A 87 11.68 1.33 -14.69
C GLY A 87 10.98 -0.03 -14.58
N TYR A 88 10.16 -0.23 -13.54
CA TYR A 88 9.35 -1.44 -13.41
C TYR A 88 8.10 -1.37 -14.28
N SER A 89 7.55 -2.54 -14.58
CA SER A 89 6.24 -2.65 -15.21
C SER A 89 5.16 -1.96 -14.37
N ALA A 90 4.45 -1.02 -14.98
CA ALA A 90 3.33 -0.32 -14.36
C ALA A 90 2.18 -1.28 -13.97
N ASP A 91 2.08 -2.43 -14.65
CA ASP A 91 1.08 -3.46 -14.33
C ASP A 91 1.37 -4.17 -13.00
N GLY A 92 2.57 -4.02 -12.41
CA GLY A 92 2.93 -4.62 -11.13
C GLY A 92 1.92 -4.31 -10.02
N LEU A 93 1.60 -3.02 -9.79
CA LEU A 93 0.63 -2.62 -8.76
C LEU A 93 -0.80 -3.09 -9.10
N TYR A 94 -1.19 -3.04 -10.38
CA TYR A 94 -2.49 -3.51 -10.84
C TYR A 94 -2.65 -5.03 -10.59
N ASN A 95 -1.63 -5.81 -10.92
CA ASN A 95 -1.63 -7.27 -10.76
C ASN A 95 -1.75 -7.68 -9.30
N VAL A 96 -1.10 -6.96 -8.38
CA VAL A 96 -1.27 -7.19 -6.95
C VAL A 96 -2.72 -6.96 -6.52
N MET A 97 -3.36 -5.87 -6.96
CA MET A 97 -4.77 -5.62 -6.63
C MET A 97 -5.69 -6.73 -7.15
N ALA A 98 -5.44 -7.21 -8.37
CA ALA A 98 -6.18 -8.33 -8.96
C ALA A 98 -5.99 -9.63 -8.16
N LYS A 99 -4.78 -9.91 -7.69
CA LYS A 99 -4.47 -11.08 -6.85
C LYS A 99 -5.10 -10.99 -5.47
N LEU A 100 -4.99 -9.85 -4.81
CA LEU A 100 -5.61 -9.60 -3.51
C LEU A 100 -7.13 -9.80 -3.56
N LYS A 101 -7.79 -9.38 -4.65
CA LYS A 101 -9.21 -9.64 -4.87
C LYS A 101 -9.52 -11.15 -4.95
N LYS A 102 -8.69 -11.94 -5.62
CA LYS A 102 -8.88 -13.40 -5.77
C LYS A 102 -8.68 -14.16 -4.46
N VAL A 103 -7.82 -13.67 -3.58
CA VAL A 103 -7.46 -14.32 -2.29
C VAL A 103 -8.37 -13.88 -1.13
N SER A 104 -9.46 -13.14 -1.41
CA SER A 104 -10.38 -12.57 -0.42
C SER A 104 -11.12 -13.56 0.51
N GLY A 105 -10.75 -14.84 0.53
CA GLY A 105 -11.15 -15.84 1.53
C GLY A 105 -10.06 -16.26 2.54
N GLY A 106 -8.82 -15.73 2.45
CA GLY A 106 -7.70 -16.19 3.29
C GLY A 106 -6.68 -15.12 3.66
N GLY A 107 -6.86 -14.51 4.84
CA GLY A 107 -5.77 -14.19 5.77
C GLY A 107 -4.62 -13.25 5.37
N ALA A 108 -4.72 -12.44 4.32
CA ALA A 108 -3.68 -11.44 4.06
C ALA A 108 -3.89 -10.20 4.95
N ASN A 109 -2.98 -9.95 5.91
CA ASN A 109 -2.97 -8.73 6.73
C ASN A 109 -3.06 -7.44 5.87
N LEU A 110 -2.48 -7.44 4.66
CA LEU A 110 -2.58 -6.34 3.71
C LEU A 110 -4.01 -6.04 3.27
N LEU A 111 -4.86 -7.05 3.06
CA LEU A 111 -6.25 -6.83 2.65
C LEU A 111 -7.07 -6.21 3.78
N SER A 112 -6.63 -6.41 5.03
CA SER A 112 -7.29 -5.86 6.21
C SER A 112 -7.01 -4.37 6.38
N SER A 113 -5.80 -3.90 6.09
CA SER A 113 -5.43 -2.47 6.11
C SER A 113 -5.71 -1.75 4.79
N HIS A 114 -5.47 -2.42 3.66
CA HIS A 114 -5.62 -1.92 2.28
C HIS A 114 -6.57 -2.81 1.47
N PRO A 115 -7.89 -2.59 1.56
CA PRO A 115 -8.84 -3.39 0.81
C PRO A 115 -8.68 -3.17 -0.69
N ALA A 116 -8.50 -4.27 -1.44
CA ALA A 116 -8.58 -4.24 -2.89
C ALA A 116 -10.03 -4.00 -3.33
N SER A 117 -10.25 -3.20 -4.37
CA SER A 117 -11.58 -2.93 -4.91
C SER A 117 -11.57 -2.84 -6.44
N GLU A 118 -12.72 -3.10 -7.05
CA GLU A 118 -12.90 -2.91 -8.50
C GLU A 118 -12.73 -1.46 -8.93
N GLU A 119 -13.04 -0.52 -8.04
CA GLU A 119 -12.82 0.90 -8.26
C GLU A 119 -11.32 1.19 -8.40
N ARG A 120 -10.48 0.63 -7.52
CA ARG A 120 -9.02 0.79 -7.56
C ARG A 120 -8.40 0.26 -8.84
N MET A 121 -8.72 -0.99 -9.19
CA MET A 121 -8.22 -1.58 -10.43
C MET A 121 -8.63 -0.78 -11.66
N ARG A 122 -9.88 -0.29 -11.70
CA ARG A 122 -10.40 0.47 -12.85
C ARG A 122 -9.63 1.76 -13.07
N TYR A 123 -9.42 2.57 -12.03
CA TYR A 123 -8.70 3.82 -12.24
C TYR A 123 -7.18 3.57 -12.40
N LEU A 124 -6.61 2.51 -11.83
CA LEU A 124 -5.20 2.16 -12.08
C LEU A 124 -5.02 1.85 -13.56
N GLU A 125 -5.88 1.00 -14.13
CA GLU A 125 -5.92 0.70 -15.56
C GLU A 125 -6.02 1.98 -16.41
N GLU A 126 -6.97 2.86 -16.06
CA GLU A 126 -7.18 4.14 -16.73
C GLU A 126 -5.95 5.06 -16.67
N LEU A 127 -5.31 5.17 -15.51
CA LEU A 127 -4.09 5.97 -15.32
C LEU A 127 -2.93 5.45 -16.13
N ILE A 128 -2.74 4.12 -16.16
CA ILE A 128 -1.69 3.49 -16.96
C ILE A 128 -1.88 3.82 -18.44
N GLN A 129 -3.11 3.69 -18.96
CA GLN A 129 -3.41 3.99 -20.37
C GLN A 129 -3.26 5.48 -20.68
N THR A 130 -3.88 6.34 -19.85
CA THR A 130 -3.98 7.78 -20.12
C THR A 130 -2.63 8.49 -20.00
N ASN A 131 -1.80 8.08 -19.04
CA ASN A 131 -0.49 8.69 -18.82
C ASN A 131 0.64 7.98 -19.57
N GLY A 132 0.34 6.89 -20.27
CA GLY A 132 1.33 6.11 -21.02
C GLY A 132 2.38 5.44 -20.13
N TYR A 133 2.03 5.03 -18.92
CA TYR A 133 2.95 4.30 -18.05
C TYR A 133 3.32 2.95 -18.67
N ASN A 134 4.58 2.55 -18.53
CA ASN A 134 5.17 1.44 -19.25
C ASN A 134 4.75 0.10 -18.65
N ARG A 135 3.73 -0.53 -19.25
CA ARG A 135 3.29 -1.90 -18.95
C ARG A 135 4.31 -2.98 -19.32
N TYR A 136 5.26 -2.64 -20.17
CA TYR A 136 6.31 -3.53 -20.64
C TYR A 136 7.66 -3.18 -20.01
N GLY A 137 7.63 -2.51 -18.85
CA GLY A 137 8.80 -2.28 -18.03
C GLY A 137 9.40 -3.57 -17.49
N TYR A 138 10.43 -3.45 -16.67
CA TYR A 138 11.06 -4.62 -16.07
C TYR A 138 10.09 -5.33 -15.11
N GLU A 139 9.82 -6.62 -15.39
CA GLU A 139 8.90 -7.45 -14.59
C GLU A 139 9.65 -8.27 -13.53
N GLY A 140 10.85 -8.78 -13.85
CA GLY A 140 11.69 -9.53 -12.91
C GLY A 140 11.13 -10.90 -12.47
N VAL A 141 10.37 -11.59 -13.32
CA VAL A 141 9.73 -12.90 -13.00
C VAL A 141 10.74 -13.98 -12.62
N ASP A 142 11.74 -14.24 -13.47
CA ASP A 142 12.68 -15.35 -13.24
C ASP A 142 13.58 -15.12 -12.01
N PRO A 143 14.20 -13.93 -11.83
CA PRO A 143 14.97 -13.65 -10.61
C PRO A 143 14.13 -13.76 -9.34
N TYR A 144 12.89 -13.27 -9.37
CA TYR A 144 11.98 -13.36 -8.23
C TYR A 144 11.71 -14.82 -7.83
N ARG A 145 11.42 -15.68 -8.81
CA ARG A 145 11.12 -17.11 -8.58
C ARG A 145 12.34 -17.93 -8.13
N GLN A 146 13.56 -17.49 -8.44
CA GLN A 146 14.76 -18.14 -7.90
C GLN A 146 14.90 -17.92 -6.40
N VAL A 147 14.47 -16.75 -5.89
CA VAL A 147 14.50 -16.42 -4.46
C VAL A 147 13.25 -16.96 -3.74
N PHE A 148 12.09 -16.88 -4.38
CA PHE A 148 10.80 -17.33 -3.85
C PHE A 148 10.19 -18.41 -4.76
N PRO A 149 10.70 -19.65 -4.70
CA PRO A 149 10.16 -20.76 -5.48
C PRO A 149 8.76 -21.12 -5.00
N ARG A 150 7.93 -21.62 -5.93
CA ARG A 150 6.57 -22.12 -5.67
C ARG A 150 6.55 -23.64 -5.53
#